data_AF-A0A3A0CYH2-F1
#
_entry.id   AF-A0A3A0CYH2-F1
#
_cell.length_a   1.000
_cell.length_b   1.000
_cell.length_c   1.000
_cell.angle_alpha   90.00
_cell.angle_beta   90.00
_cell.angle_gamma   90.00
#
_symmetry.space_group_name_H-M   'P 1'
#
loop_
_entity.id
_entity.type
_entity.pdbx_description
1 polymer ?
#
loop_
_entity_poly.entity_id
_entity_poly.type
_entity_poly.pdbx_seq_one_letter_code
_entity_poly.pdbx_strand_id
1 'polypeptide(L)'
;MTYIIAEPCVDVMDKACVDVCPVDCIYELDKTQLQEGDPAYKQMLYIHPTECIDCGACEPECPPAAIFAESEVPAKWAEYIDYNYQAFGLSR
;
A
#
# COMPACT_ATOMS: atom_id res chain seq x y z
N MET A 1 11.43 -7.06 3.54
CA MET A 1 10.21 -7.36 2.78
C MET A 1 9.30 -6.16 3.01
N THR A 2 8.07 -6.14 2.54
CA THR A 2 7.17 -5.01 2.84
C THR A 2 5.73 -5.48 2.98
N TYR A 3 4.88 -4.58 3.48
CA TYR A 3 3.43 -4.75 3.43
C TYR A 3 2.88 -4.03 2.20
N ILE A 4 1.83 -4.61 1.62
CA ILE A 4 1.23 -4.18 0.36
C ILE A 4 -0.24 -3.86 0.60
N ILE A 5 -0.66 -2.68 0.18
CA ILE A 5 -2.08 -2.32 0.13
C ILE A 5 -2.63 -2.78 -1.22
N ALA A 6 -3.73 -3.54 -1.20
CA ALA A 6 -4.37 -4.15 -2.35
C ALA A 6 -5.73 -3.49 -2.68
N GLU A 7 -6.44 -4.09 -3.66
CA GLU A 7 -7.72 -3.63 -4.20
C GLU A 7 -8.77 -3.18 -3.17
N PRO A 8 -8.97 -3.83 -2.00
CA PRO A 8 -10.03 -3.42 -1.07
C PRO A 8 -9.87 -2.00 -0.47
N CYS A 9 -8.71 -1.35 -0.66
CA CYS A 9 -8.50 0.03 -0.23
C CYS A 9 -9.02 1.06 -1.26
N VAL A 10 -9.17 0.67 -2.53
CA VAL A 10 -9.56 1.57 -3.63
C VAL A 10 -10.93 2.17 -3.33
N ASP A 11 -11.01 3.50 -3.38
CA ASP A 11 -12.17 4.34 -3.08
C ASP A 11 -12.70 4.24 -1.62
N VAL A 12 -11.99 3.52 -0.73
CA VAL A 12 -12.34 3.40 0.70
C VAL A 12 -11.49 4.33 1.56
N MET A 13 -10.16 4.22 1.48
CA MET A 13 -9.19 5.06 2.19
C MET A 13 -9.57 5.38 3.66
N ASP A 14 -9.81 4.34 4.45
CA ASP A 14 -10.24 4.47 5.86
C ASP A 14 -9.20 5.14 6.78
N LYS A 15 -7.90 4.98 6.47
CA LYS A 15 -6.74 5.58 7.15
C LYS A 15 -6.44 5.11 8.57
N ALA A 16 -7.19 4.17 9.17
CA ALA A 16 -6.84 3.61 10.49
C ALA A 16 -5.41 3.01 10.53
N CYS A 17 -4.93 2.45 9.42
CA CYS A 17 -3.58 1.92 9.30
C CYS A 17 -2.45 2.97 9.42
N VAL A 18 -2.75 4.25 9.16
CA VAL A 18 -1.77 5.34 9.21
C VAL A 18 -1.37 5.62 10.65
N ASP A 19 -2.34 5.67 11.57
CA ASP A 19 -2.12 6.03 12.98
C ASP A 19 -1.27 4.99 13.75
N VAL A 20 -1.20 3.76 13.25
CA VAL A 20 -0.47 2.65 13.89
C VAL A 20 0.89 2.36 13.25
N CYS A 21 1.22 3.02 12.14
CA CYS A 21 2.48 2.80 11.44
C CYS A 21 3.63 3.49 12.20
N PRO A 22 4.61 2.76 12.76
CA PRO A 22 5.64 3.36 13.63
C PRO A 22 6.69 4.22 12.89
N VAL A 23 6.68 4.19 11.56
CA VAL A 23 7.64 4.87 10.67
C VAL A 23 6.94 5.78 9.65
N ASP A 24 5.64 6.02 9.81
CA ASP A 24 4.84 6.91 8.97
C ASP A 24 4.94 6.64 7.45
N CYS A 25 5.16 5.39 7.05
CA CYS A 25 5.45 5.03 5.65
C CYS A 25 4.20 4.76 4.78
N ILE A 26 3.02 5.28 5.15
CA ILE A 26 1.75 5.08 4.41
C ILE A 26 1.28 6.41 3.85
N TYR A 27 1.12 6.47 2.54
CA TYR A 27 0.92 7.72 1.81
C TYR A 27 -0.35 7.70 0.98
N GLU A 28 -1.02 8.85 0.89
CA GLU A 28 -2.11 9.09 -0.06
C GLU A 28 -1.55 9.28 -1.48
N LEU A 29 -2.40 9.07 -2.49
CA LEU A 29 -2.04 9.20 -3.91
C LEU A 29 -1.32 10.53 -4.23
N ASP A 30 -1.72 11.66 -3.62
CA ASP A 30 -1.11 12.98 -3.83
C ASP A 30 0.32 13.12 -3.28
N LYS A 31 0.76 12.15 -2.47
CA LYS A 31 2.12 12.04 -1.92
C LYS A 31 2.97 11.00 -2.66
N THR A 32 2.42 10.38 -3.70
CA THR A 32 3.14 9.45 -4.57
C THR A 32 3.72 10.17 -5.79
N GLN A 33 4.50 9.44 -6.59
CA GLN A 33 5.03 9.89 -7.88
C GLN A 33 4.10 9.54 -9.05
N LEU A 34 2.93 8.94 -8.77
CA LEU A 34 1.99 8.49 -9.80
C LEU A 34 1.32 9.67 -10.50
N GLN A 35 1.11 9.51 -11.80
CA GLN A 35 0.44 10.47 -12.65
C GLN A 35 -0.82 9.85 -13.25
N GLU A 36 -1.78 10.71 -13.61
CA GLU A 36 -2.98 10.26 -14.30
C GLU A 36 -2.58 9.53 -15.61
N GLY A 37 -3.07 8.30 -15.77
CA GLY A 37 -2.68 7.40 -16.86
C GLY A 37 -1.72 6.29 -16.46
N ASP A 38 -1.05 6.38 -15.30
CA ASP A 38 -0.27 5.26 -14.78
C ASP A 38 -1.20 4.12 -14.35
N PRO A 39 -0.86 2.85 -14.63
CA PRO A 39 -1.66 1.71 -14.21
C PRO A 39 -1.88 1.66 -12.69
N ALA A 40 -0.89 2.12 -11.92
CA ALA A 40 -0.95 2.19 -10.48
C ALA A 40 -1.78 3.36 -9.94
N TYR A 41 -2.14 4.37 -10.75
CA TYR A 41 -2.88 5.56 -10.32
C TYR A 41 -4.30 5.20 -9.91
N LYS A 42 -4.51 4.98 -8.61
CA LYS A 42 -5.77 4.54 -8.00
C LYS A 42 -6.02 5.36 -6.74
N GLN A 43 -7.29 5.66 -6.46
CA GLN A 43 -7.66 6.40 -5.25
C GLN A 43 -7.57 5.47 -4.03
N MET A 44 -6.36 5.24 -3.54
CA MET A 44 -6.04 4.37 -2.40
C MET A 44 -4.82 4.89 -1.64
N LEU A 45 -4.49 4.23 -0.54
CA LEU A 45 -3.24 4.44 0.18
C LEU A 45 -2.14 3.51 -0.38
N TYR A 46 -0.89 3.94 -0.25
CA TYR A 46 0.30 3.20 -0.70
C TYR A 46 1.31 3.09 0.43
N ILE A 47 1.89 1.91 0.63
CA ILE A 47 2.99 1.69 1.58
C ILE A 47 4.32 1.87 0.86
N HIS A 48 5.22 2.69 1.41
CA HIS A 48 6.55 2.88 0.84
C HIS A 48 7.45 1.65 1.12
N PRO A 49 7.86 0.88 0.10
CA PRO A 49 8.49 -0.43 0.31
C PRO A 49 9.81 -0.41 1.08
N THR A 50 10.62 0.64 0.90
CA THR A 50 11.93 0.75 1.57
C THR A 50 11.87 1.40 2.95
N GLU A 51 10.77 2.06 3.30
CA GLU A 51 10.57 2.68 4.62
C GLU A 51 9.86 1.71 5.57
N CYS A 52 9.01 0.83 5.03
CA CYS A 52 8.36 -0.21 5.79
C CYS A 52 9.39 -1.12 6.49
N ILE A 53 9.18 -1.36 7.78
CA ILE A 53 10.05 -2.20 8.63
C ILE A 53 9.45 -3.57 8.96
N ASP A 54 8.47 -4.03 8.17
CA ASP A 54 7.83 -5.34 8.33
C ASP A 54 7.20 -5.61 9.72
N CYS A 55 6.76 -4.57 10.44
CA CYS A 55 6.26 -4.74 11.82
C CYS A 55 4.86 -5.37 11.94
N GLY A 56 4.03 -5.33 10.88
CA GLY A 56 2.68 -5.92 10.86
C GLY A 56 1.60 -5.18 11.63
N ALA A 57 1.87 -4.00 12.19
CA ALA A 57 0.89 -3.26 12.98
C ALA A 57 -0.33 -2.78 12.16
N CYS A 58 -0.14 -2.48 10.88
CA CYS A 58 -1.19 -1.93 10.01
C CYS A 58 -2.21 -2.96 9.50
N GLU A 59 -1.83 -4.24 9.38
CA GLU A 59 -2.66 -5.31 8.83
C GLU A 59 -3.98 -5.52 9.60
N PRO A 60 -3.99 -5.76 10.92
CA PRO A 60 -5.22 -6.02 11.67
C PRO A 60 -6.12 -4.78 11.80
N GLU A 61 -5.56 -3.58 11.61
CA GLU A 61 -6.26 -2.31 11.79
C GLU A 61 -7.02 -1.86 10.55
N CYS A 62 -6.79 -2.48 9.39
CA CYS A 62 -7.46 -2.12 8.14
C CYS A 62 -8.86 -2.75 8.07
N PRO A 63 -9.97 -1.99 8.20
CA PRO A 63 -11.32 -2.57 8.21
C PRO A 63 -11.71 -3.36 6.93
N PRO A 64 -11.33 -2.95 5.70
CA PRO A 64 -11.59 -3.73 4.50
C PRO A 64 -10.61 -4.91 4.30
N ALA A 65 -9.69 -5.15 5.24
CA ALA A 65 -8.63 -6.16 5.13
C ALA A 65 -7.85 -6.04 3.80
N ALA A 66 -7.37 -4.83 3.51
CA ALA A 66 -6.69 -4.51 2.26
C ALA A 66 -5.16 -4.69 2.32
N ILE A 67 -4.59 -4.94 3.49
CA ILE A 67 -3.13 -4.92 3.71
C ILE A 67 -2.65 -6.35 3.91
N PHE A 68 -1.57 -6.73 3.22
CA PHE A 68 -0.99 -8.07 3.26
C PHE A 68 0.53 -7.98 3.32
N ALA A 69 1.20 -8.94 3.96
CA ALA A 69 2.63 -9.13 3.70
C ALA A 69 2.84 -9.44 2.21
N GLU A 70 3.93 -8.96 1.60
CA GLU A 70 4.20 -9.13 0.16
C GLU A 70 4.07 -10.61 -0.30
N SER A 71 4.53 -11.55 0.51
CA SER A 71 4.46 -13.00 0.24
C SER A 71 3.06 -13.60 0.35
N GLU A 72 2.13 -12.88 0.97
CA GLU A 72 0.78 -13.33 1.30
C GLU A 72 -0.31 -12.60 0.49
N VAL A 73 0.10 -11.68 -0.40
CA VAL A 73 -0.82 -11.02 -1.33
C VAL A 73 -1.55 -12.07 -2.17
N PRO A 74 -2.89 -12.11 -2.14
CA PRO A 74 -3.68 -13.03 -2.96
C PRO A 74 -3.33 -12.91 -4.44
N ALA A 75 -3.27 -14.04 -5.16
CA ALA A 75 -2.85 -14.08 -6.56
C ALA A 75 -3.65 -13.14 -7.50
N LYS A 76 -4.94 -12.91 -7.20
CA LYS A 76 -5.80 -11.97 -7.93
C LYS A 76 -5.37 -10.50 -7.82
N TRP A 77 -4.54 -10.16 -6.83
CA TRP A 77 -4.06 -8.82 -6.53
C TRP A 77 -2.53 -8.73 -6.64
N ALA A 78 -1.88 -9.69 -7.30
CA ALA A 78 -0.42 -9.71 -7.43
C ALA A 78 0.14 -8.42 -8.04
N GLU A 79 -0.60 -7.76 -8.94
CA GLU A 79 -0.22 -6.46 -9.54
C GLU A 79 -0.09 -5.33 -8.52
N TYR A 80 -0.80 -5.40 -7.38
CA TYR A 80 -0.75 -4.37 -6.35
C TYR A 80 0.60 -4.34 -5.63
N ILE A 81 1.36 -5.44 -5.69
CA ILE A 81 2.76 -5.44 -5.25
C ILE A 81 3.50 -4.37 -6.05
N ASP A 82 3.50 -4.47 -7.37
CA ASP A 82 4.20 -3.53 -8.24
C ASP A 82 3.64 -2.10 -8.10
N TYR A 83 2.34 -1.93 -7.88
CA TYR A 83 1.73 -0.61 -7.68
C TYR A 83 2.27 0.14 -6.45
N ASN A 84 2.51 -0.55 -5.33
CA ASN A 84 3.10 0.07 -4.14
C ASN A 84 4.56 0.49 -4.39
N TYR A 85 5.30 -0.22 -5.24
CA TYR A 85 6.67 0.15 -5.62
C TYR A 85 6.71 1.30 -6.64
N GLN A 86 5.88 1.22 -7.68
CA GLN A 86 5.77 2.22 -8.72
C GLN A 86 5.33 3.58 -8.15
N ALA A 87 4.53 3.57 -7.08
CA ALA A 87 4.14 4.77 -6.36
C ALA A 87 5.31 5.65 -5.90
N PHE A 88 6.50 5.06 -5.71
CA PHE A 88 7.69 5.79 -5.26
C PHE A 88 8.86 5.69 -6.26
N GLY A 89 8.58 5.35 -7.52
CA GLY A 89 9.59 5.21 -8.56
C GLY A 89 10.52 4.02 -8.35
N LEU A 90 10.08 3.01 -7.60
CA LEU A 90 10.84 1.81 -7.29
C LEU A 90 10.43 0.65 -8.20
N SER A 91 11.36 -0.29 -8.37
CA SER A 91 11.12 -1.60 -8.97
C SER A 91 11.42 -2.68 -7.94
N ARG A 92 10.63 -3.75 -7.95
CA ARG A 92 10.81 -4.94 -7.11
C ARG A 92 12.08 -5.71 -7.45
#